data_AF-A0A8T7GIC8-F1
#
_entry.id   AF-A0A8T7GIC8-F1
#
_cell.length_a   1.000
_cell.length_b   1.000
_cell.length_c   1.000
_cell.angle_alpha   90.00
_cell.angle_beta   90.00
_cell.angle_gamma   90.00
#
_symmetry.space_group_name_H-M   'P 1'
#
loop_
_entity.id
_entity.type
_entity.pdbx_description
1 polymer ?
#
loop_
_entity_poly.entity_id
_entity_poly.type
_entity_poly.pdbx_seq_one_letter_code
_entity_poly.pdbx_strand_id
1 'polypeptide(L)' 'MTKKIRHKTNINGENNETPSHSHDLVDISTFDNIIPWEIDIHLQLYGKHAWEVEYKYKCLVCEKRIDEYGFCACGSGSE' A
#
# COMPACT_ATOMS: atom_id res chain seq x y z
N MET A 1 -6.76 48.84 5.84
CA MET A 1 -7.87 48.05 5.27
C MET A 1 -7.46 47.54 3.89
N THR A 2 -7.94 46.35 3.49
CA THR A 2 -7.69 45.58 2.23
C THR A 2 -6.47 44.66 2.22
N LYS A 3 -6.51 43.39 1.75
CA LYS A 3 -7.57 42.43 1.36
C LYS A 3 -6.90 41.04 1.51
N LYS A 4 -7.44 40.11 2.31
CA LYS A 4 -7.01 38.70 2.34
C LYS A 4 -7.49 38.03 1.05
N ILE A 5 -6.56 37.63 0.19
CA ILE A 5 -6.86 36.86 -1.02
C ILE A 5 -7.08 35.41 -0.61
N ARG A 6 -8.33 34.96 -0.70
CA ARG A 6 -8.76 33.57 -0.45
C ARG A 6 -8.64 32.81 -1.76
N HIS A 7 -7.69 31.89 -1.86
CA HIS A 7 -7.64 30.95 -2.99
C HIS A 7 -8.88 30.06 -2.93
N LYS A 8 -9.75 30.18 -3.93
CA LYS A 8 -10.92 29.32 -4.13
C LYS A 8 -10.44 28.05 -4.84
N THR A 9 -10.47 26.92 -4.15
CA THR A 9 -10.29 25.60 -4.74
C THR A 9 -11.46 25.32 -5.67
N ASN A 10 -11.18 25.09 -6.95
CA ASN A 10 -12.18 24.72 -7.94
C ASN A 10 -12.36 23.20 -7.90
N ILE A 11 -13.50 22.76 -7.37
CA ILE A 11 -14.00 21.38 -7.47
C ILE A 11 -15.06 21.37 -8.57
N ASN A 12 -14.72 20.84 -9.74
CA ASN A 12 -15.71 20.47 -10.73
C ASN A 12 -15.82 18.94 -10.70
N GLY A 13 -16.95 18.48 -10.18
CA GLY A 13 -17.39 17.11 -10.25
C GLY A 13 -18.10 16.79 -11.57
N GLU A 14 -18.16 15.48 -11.82
CA GLU A 14 -19.10 14.73 -12.68
C GLU A 14 -18.85 14.88 -14.19
N ASN A 15 -18.70 13.78 -14.96
CA ASN A 15 -19.79 12.88 -15.30
C ASN A 15 -19.36 11.42 -15.56
N ASN A 16 -20.28 10.54 -15.18
CA ASN A 16 -20.26 9.08 -15.28
C ASN A 16 -20.68 8.58 -16.65
N GLU A 17 -19.91 7.67 -17.23
CA GLU A 17 -20.44 6.67 -18.17
C GLU A 17 -19.56 5.41 -18.12
N THR A 18 -19.89 4.50 -17.20
CA THR A 18 -19.36 3.13 -17.18
C THR A 18 -20.35 2.22 -17.93
N PRO A 19 -19.90 1.48 -18.97
CA PRO A 19 -20.76 0.58 -19.71
C PRO A 19 -21.20 -0.59 -18.82
N SER A 20 -22.50 -0.83 -18.78
CA SER A 20 -23.12 -2.01 -18.17
C SER A 20 -22.70 -3.27 -18.93
N HIS A 21 -21.61 -3.91 -18.50
CA HIS A 21 -21.27 -5.26 -18.91
C HIS A 21 -21.67 -6.21 -17.79
N SER A 22 -22.72 -6.98 -18.04
CA SER A 22 -23.17 -8.09 -17.20
C SER A 22 -22.02 -9.07 -17.00
N HIS A 23 -21.42 -9.07 -15.83
CA HIS A 23 -20.52 -10.13 -15.41
C HIS A 23 -21.20 -10.91 -14.30
N ASP A 24 -21.23 -12.22 -14.52
CA ASP A 24 -21.70 -13.26 -13.62
C ASP A 24 -21.24 -12.99 -12.19
N LEU A 25 -22.07 -13.37 -11.21
CA LEU A 25 -21.75 -13.26 -9.79
C LEU A 25 -20.57 -14.18 -9.46
N VAL A 26 -19.35 -13.72 -9.75
CA VAL A 26 -18.13 -14.35 -9.28
C VAL A 26 -18.13 -14.14 -7.78
N ASP A 27 -18.08 -15.23 -7.02
CA ASP A 27 -17.96 -15.19 -5.58
C ASP A 27 -16.62 -14.52 -5.21
N ILE A 28 -16.69 -13.23 -4.89
CA ILE A 28 -15.55 -12.37 -4.51
C ILE A 28 -14.94 -12.84 -3.17
N SER A 29 -15.52 -13.85 -2.49
CA SER A 29 -14.97 -14.41 -1.25
C SER A 29 -13.75 -15.32 -1.44
N THR A 30 -13.37 -15.68 -2.67
CA THR A 30 -12.21 -16.58 -2.93
C THR A 30 -11.03 -15.92 -3.64
N PHE A 31 -11.09 -14.62 -3.94
CA PHE A 31 -9.93 -13.85 -4.45
C PHE A 31 -9.04 -13.34 -3.29
N ASP A 32 -8.79 -14.19 -2.31
CA ASP A 32 -7.90 -13.88 -1.20
C ASP A 32 -6.45 -13.83 -1.70
N ASN A 33 -6.06 -12.67 -2.24
CA ASN A 33 -4.68 -12.19 -2.32
C ASN A 33 -3.65 -13.19 -2.88
N ILE A 34 -4.03 -14.05 -3.82
CA ILE A 34 -3.09 -14.94 -4.49
C ILE A 34 -2.27 -14.09 -5.47
N ILE A 35 -1.15 -13.56 -5.00
CA ILE A 35 -0.13 -12.97 -5.85
C ILE A 35 0.58 -14.13 -6.56
N PRO A 36 0.57 -14.20 -7.91
CA PRO A 36 1.30 -15.24 -8.65
C PRO A 36 2.78 -15.25 -8.30
N TRP A 37 3.36 -16.45 -8.23
CA TRP A 37 4.77 -16.66 -7.87
C TRP A 37 5.71 -15.78 -8.72
N GLU A 38 5.45 -15.65 -10.02
CA GLU A 38 6.29 -14.93 -10.98
C GLU A 38 6.48 -13.45 -10.63
N ILE A 39 5.51 -12.83 -9.96
CA ILE A 39 5.57 -11.41 -9.57
C ILE A 39 5.77 -11.21 -8.06
N ASP A 40 5.72 -12.27 -7.26
CA ASP A 40 6.05 -12.22 -5.83
C ASP A 40 7.56 -12.29 -5.60
N ILE A 41 8.22 -11.17 -5.84
CA ILE A 41 9.67 -11.03 -5.68
C ILE A 41 10.10 -11.30 -4.24
N HIS A 42 9.28 -10.95 -3.25
CA HIS A 42 9.62 -11.16 -1.84
C HIS A 42 9.62 -12.65 -1.50
N LEU A 43 8.61 -13.39 -1.97
CA LEU A 43 8.55 -14.83 -1.83
C LEU A 43 9.71 -15.53 -2.57
N GLN A 44 10.04 -15.09 -3.79
CA GLN A 44 11.19 -15.64 -4.55
C GLN A 44 12.53 -15.46 -3.84
N LEU A 45 12.77 -14.29 -3.22
CA LEU A 45 14.05 -13.96 -2.59
C LEU A 45 14.18 -14.47 -1.16
N TYR A 46 13.09 -14.42 -0.38
CA TYR A 46 13.11 -14.63 1.07
C TYR A 46 12.31 -15.86 1.52
N GLY A 47 11.60 -16.55 0.63
CA GLY A 47 10.84 -17.76 0.94
C GLY A 47 9.54 -17.52 1.72
N LYS A 48 9.09 -16.26 1.81
CA LYS A 48 7.82 -15.85 2.43
C LYS A 48 7.23 -14.65 1.72
N HIS A 49 5.92 -14.47 1.82
CA HIS A 49 5.26 -13.30 1.24
C HIS A 49 5.58 -12.02 2.01
N ALA A 50 5.49 -10.86 1.34
CA ALA A 50 5.79 -9.58 1.98
C ALA A 50 4.84 -9.24 3.15
N TRP A 51 3.60 -9.74 3.12
CA TRP A 51 2.62 -9.55 4.20
C TRP A 51 2.82 -10.53 5.37
N GLU A 52 3.58 -11.60 5.19
CA GLU A 52 3.95 -12.53 6.26
C GLU A 52 5.13 -12.01 7.09
N VAL A 53 5.78 -10.92 6.66
CA VAL A 53 6.88 -10.29 7.40
C VAL A 53 6.37 -9.72 8.71
N GLU A 54 6.95 -10.20 9.82
CA GLU A 54 6.64 -9.67 11.14
C GLU A 54 7.40 -8.38 11.41
N TYR A 55 6.69 -7.37 11.92
CA TYR A 55 7.27 -6.09 12.30
C TYR A 55 7.20 -5.89 13.81
N LYS A 56 8.33 -5.51 14.41
CA LYS A 56 8.44 -5.31 15.86
C LYS A 56 8.36 -3.81 16.22
N TYR A 57 9.45 -3.28 16.76
CA TYR A 57 9.55 -1.90 17.23
C TYR A 57 9.90 -0.94 16.09
N LYS A 58 9.91 0.37 16.40
CA LYS A 58 10.27 1.42 15.45
C LYS A 58 11.76 1.74 15.54
N CYS A 59 12.37 2.02 14.40
CA CYS A 59 13.72 2.55 14.30
C CYS A 59 13.78 3.95 14.94
N LEU A 60 14.81 4.22 15.75
CA LEU A 60 15.02 5.52 16.39
C LEU A 60 15.46 6.63 15.42
N VAL A 61 15.92 6.26 14.22
CA VAL A 61 16.42 7.20 13.20
C VAL A 61 15.29 7.67 12.28
N CYS A 62 14.49 6.73 11.75
CA CYS A 62 13.47 7.04 10.74
C CYS A 62 12.03 6.81 11.21
N GLU A 63 11.84 6.33 12.45
CA GLU A 63 10.54 6.01 13.06
C GLU A 63 9.66 5.02 12.28
N LYS A 64 10.23 4.33 11.28
CA LYS A 64 9.59 3.21 10.57
C LYS A 64 9.76 1.91 11.35
N ARG A 65 8.86 0.96 11.13
CA ARG A 65 8.91 -0.36 11.76
C ARG A 65 10.15 -1.12 11.28
N ILE A 66 10.77 -1.84 12.22
CA ILE A 66 11.85 -2.78 11.97
C ILE A 66 11.23 -4.15 11.70
N ASP A 67 11.66 -4.77 10.61
CA ASP A 67 11.27 -6.14 10.27
C ASP A 67 11.93 -7.16 11.20
N GLU A 68 11.51 -8.42 11.10
CA GLU A 68 12.04 -9.52 11.91
C GLU A 68 13.53 -9.81 11.69
N TYR A 69 14.11 -9.30 10.61
CA TYR A 69 15.55 -9.40 10.30
C TYR A 69 16.36 -8.25 10.91
N GLY A 70 15.71 -7.30 11.59
CA GLY A 70 16.36 -6.17 12.22
C GLY A 70 16.53 -4.95 11.31
N PHE A 71 15.96 -4.95 10.10
CA PHE A 71 16.13 -3.86 9.15
C PHE A 71 14.93 -2.90 9.15
N CYS A 72 15.25 -1.60 9.03
CA CYS A 72 14.29 -0.54 8.70
C CYS A 72 14.39 -0.20 7.21
N ALA A 73 13.37 0.51 6.68
CA ALA A 73 13.44 1.12 5.34
C ALA A 73 14.60 2.11 5.13
N CYS A 74 15.27 2.52 6.22
CA CYS A 74 16.40 3.44 6.22
C CYS A 74 17.77 2.76 6.12
N GLY A 75 17.83 1.43 6.20
CA GLY A 75 19.09 0.68 6.21
C GLY A 75 19.89 0.73 7.52
N SER A 76 19.64 1.71 8.40
CA SER A 76 20.22 1.76 9.75
C SER A 76 19.46 0.83 10.71
N GLY A 77 19.39 -0.46 10.37
CA GLY A 77 18.74 -1.49 11.17
C GLY A 77 19.12 -1.45 12.64
N SER A 78 18.39 -2.18 13.48
CA SER A 78 18.74 -2.32 14.89
C SER A 78 20.02 -3.15 15.06
N GLU A 79 21.16 -2.50 14.95
CA GLU A 79 22.41 -2.93 15.56
C GLU A 79 22.52 -2.36 16.99
#